data_AF-S2J080-F1
#
_entry.id   AF-S2J080-F1
#
_cell.length_a   1.000
_cell.length_b   1.000
_cell.length_c   1.000
_cell.angle_alpha   90.00
_cell.angle_beta   90.00
_cell.angle_gamma   90.00
#
_symmetry.space_group_name_H-M   'P 1'
#
loop_
_entity.id
_entity.type
_entity.pdbx_description
1 polymer ?
#
loop_
_entity_poly.entity_id
_entity_poly.type
_entity_poly.pdbx_seq_one_letter_code
_entity_poly.pdbx_strand_id
1 'polypeptide(L)'
;MSDVQHNNMGPVRPADDEAKAVFREVKQAVVDRLHELKHLDNVHDLHELDDLKTIDFYKLVEYATEEVAYGINYFGKIEIDDDKYIHVRCHKSNDNKIDFYSILTEGTAIWSREEPLKYFID
;
A
#
# COMPACT_ATOMS: atom_id res chain seq x y z
N MET A 1 27.46 4.08 -8.16
CA MET A 1 26.24 4.86 -7.86
C MET A 1 25.09 4.10 -8.53
N SER A 2 24.72 2.98 -7.94
CA SER A 2 23.76 1.98 -8.42
C SER A 2 22.74 1.87 -7.28
N ASP A 3 21.42 1.94 -7.41
CA ASP A 3 20.52 1.65 -8.51
C ASP A 3 19.28 2.55 -8.38
N VAL A 4 19.23 3.67 -9.10
CA VAL A 4 17.97 4.44 -9.33
C VAL A 4 17.34 4.04 -10.68
N GLN A 5 17.90 3.02 -11.36
CA GLN A 5 17.57 2.68 -12.75
C GLN A 5 16.76 1.39 -12.94
N HIS A 6 16.43 0.64 -11.88
CA HIS A 6 15.58 -0.54 -11.99
C HIS A 6 14.24 -0.30 -11.32
N ASN A 7 13.49 0.69 -11.81
CA ASN A 7 12.07 0.80 -11.49
C ASN A 7 11.33 -0.25 -12.33
N ASN A 8 11.29 -1.49 -11.83
CA ASN A 8 10.46 -2.55 -12.43
C ASN A 8 8.96 -2.28 -12.24
N MET A 9 8.62 -1.30 -11.40
CA MET A 9 7.28 -0.77 -11.31
C MET A 9 6.93 -0.06 -12.62
N GLY A 10 5.84 -0.52 -13.24
CA GLY A 10 5.26 0.10 -14.42
C GLY A 10 4.79 1.54 -14.15
N PRO A 11 4.26 2.21 -15.19
CA PRO A 11 3.79 3.59 -15.05
C PRO A 11 2.68 3.68 -13.99
N VAL A 12 2.78 4.68 -13.10
CA VAL A 12 1.70 5.00 -12.16
C VAL A 12 0.48 5.46 -12.96
N ARG A 13 -0.67 4.85 -12.67
CA ARG A 13 -1.95 5.10 -13.32
C ARG A 13 -3.02 5.41 -12.28
N PRO A 14 -4.05 6.19 -12.66
CA PRO A 14 -5.19 6.42 -11.79
C PRO A 14 -5.93 5.10 -11.53
N ALA A 15 -6.50 4.95 -10.32
CA ALA A 15 -7.24 3.76 -9.91
C ALA A 15 -8.31 3.31 -10.92
N ASP A 16 -8.10 2.15 -11.53
CA ASP A 16 -9.08 1.49 -12.39
C ASP A 16 -9.95 0.50 -11.59
N ASP A 17 -10.96 -0.07 -12.24
CA ASP A 17 -11.92 -0.94 -11.56
C ASP A 17 -11.34 -2.31 -11.21
N GLU A 18 -10.33 -2.78 -11.95
CA GLU A 18 -9.61 -4.03 -11.63
C GLU A 18 -8.74 -3.84 -10.39
N ALA A 19 -7.91 -2.80 -10.34
CA ALA A 19 -7.07 -2.51 -9.19
C ALA A 19 -7.93 -2.24 -7.95
N LYS A 20 -9.04 -1.49 -8.08
CA LYS A 20 -10.00 -1.32 -6.98
C LYS A 20 -10.53 -2.66 -6.46
N ALA A 21 -10.83 -3.62 -7.34
CA ALA A 21 -11.27 -4.95 -6.92
C ALA A 21 -10.16 -5.70 -6.17
N VAL A 22 -8.92 -5.66 -6.69
CA VAL A 22 -7.74 -6.27 -6.05
C VAL A 22 -7.51 -5.71 -4.64
N PHE A 23 -7.46 -4.39 -4.51
CA PHE A 23 -7.26 -3.72 -3.22
C PHE A 23 -8.46 -3.86 -2.27
N ARG A 24 -9.67 -4.04 -2.81
CA ARG A 24 -10.86 -4.34 -2.00
C ARG A 24 -10.80 -5.74 -1.40
N GLU A 25 -10.25 -6.71 -2.11
CA GLU A 25 -10.12 -8.09 -1.64
C GLU A 25 -9.11 -8.19 -0.48
N VAL A 26 -7.98 -7.48 -0.58
CA VAL A 26 -6.98 -7.42 0.49
C VAL A 26 -7.29 -6.41 1.59
N LYS A 27 -8.40 -5.66 1.48
CA LYS A 27 -8.74 -4.58 2.41
C LYS A 27 -8.62 -5.03 3.86
N GLN A 28 -9.21 -6.17 4.21
CA GLN A 28 -9.19 -6.68 5.58
C GLN A 28 -7.76 -6.91 6.08
N ALA A 29 -6.92 -7.57 5.28
CA ALA A 29 -5.52 -7.83 5.63
C ALA A 29 -4.71 -6.53 5.80
N VAL A 30 -4.97 -5.52 4.96
CA VAL A 30 -4.35 -4.19 5.08
C VAL A 30 -4.75 -3.49 6.37
N VAL A 31 -6.05 -3.51 6.71
CA VAL A 31 -6.55 -2.92 7.96
C VAL A 31 -5.97 -3.62 9.18
N ASP A 32 -5.94 -4.95 9.17
CA ASP A 32 -5.37 -5.74 10.27
C ASP A 32 -3.89 -5.41 10.46
N ARG A 33 -3.12 -5.31 9.35
CA ARG A 33 -1.70 -4.93 9.41
C ARG A 33 -1.49 -3.50 9.90
N LEU A 34 -2.35 -2.55 9.50
CA LEU A 34 -2.30 -1.18 10.03
C LEU A 34 -2.58 -1.14 11.53
N HIS A 35 -3.54 -1.92 12.01
CA HIS A 35 -3.82 -2.02 13.45
C HIS A 35 -2.65 -2.62 14.22
N GLU A 36 -1.98 -3.63 13.67
CA GLU A 36 -0.74 -4.18 14.26
C GLU A 36 0.37 -3.13 14.32
N LEU A 37 0.62 -2.41 13.22
CA LEU A 37 1.62 -1.35 13.17
C LEU A 37 1.32 -0.24 14.17
N LYS A 38 0.06 0.18 14.27
CA LYS A 38 -0.42 1.15 15.27
C LYS A 38 -0.20 0.64 16.69
N HIS A 39 -0.49 -0.64 16.95
CA HIS A 39 -0.28 -1.21 18.27
C HIS A 39 1.19 -1.21 18.66
N LEU A 40 2.09 -1.54 17.71
CA LEU A 40 3.53 -1.49 17.92
C LEU A 40 4.05 -0.07 18.17
N ASP A 41 3.55 0.93 17.42
CA ASP A 41 3.92 2.34 17.57
C ASP A 41 3.47 2.91 18.93
N ASN A 42 2.24 2.58 19.35
CA ASN A 42 1.69 2.96 20.64
C ASN A 42 2.47 2.30 21.81
N VAL A 43 2.94 1.06 21.64
CA VAL A 43 3.84 0.40 22.62
C VAL A 43 5.21 1.09 22.72
N HIS A 44 5.63 1.83 21.68
CA HIS A 44 6.86 2.61 21.64
C HIS A 44 6.70 4.11 21.98
N ASP A 45 5.52 4.52 22.49
CA ASP A 45 5.22 5.91 22.93
C ASP A 45 5.33 6.98 21.81
N LEU A 46 5.30 6.54 20.54
CA LEU A 46 5.21 7.39 19.36
C LEU A 46 3.73 7.48 18.97
N HIS A 47 3.09 8.60 19.29
CA HIS A 47 1.64 8.82 19.13
C HIS A 47 1.18 9.04 17.66
N GLU A 48 1.95 8.64 16.64
CA GLU A 48 1.70 9.07 15.25
C GLU A 48 0.49 8.36 14.62
N LEU A 49 0.10 7.18 15.13
CA LEU A 49 -0.99 6.35 14.60
C LEU A 49 -2.29 6.39 15.43
N ASP A 50 -2.35 7.19 16.50
CA ASP A 50 -3.39 7.07 17.51
C ASP A 50 -4.80 7.51 17.04
N ASP A 51 -4.87 8.38 16.02
CA ASP A 51 -6.12 8.88 15.43
C ASP A 51 -6.79 7.91 14.44
N LEU A 52 -6.11 6.84 14.03
CA LEU A 52 -6.65 5.80 13.14
C LEU A 52 -7.63 4.85 13.87
N LYS A 53 -8.68 5.37 14.52
CA LYS A 53 -9.69 4.53 15.23
C LYS A 53 -10.75 3.97 14.29
N THR A 54 -10.95 4.62 13.14
CA THR A 54 -11.85 4.19 12.07
C THR A 54 -11.21 4.62 10.76
N ILE A 55 -10.95 3.68 9.86
CA ILE A 55 -10.64 4.00 8.47
C ILE A 55 -11.94 4.53 7.86
N ASP A 56 -12.09 5.84 7.84
CA ASP A 56 -13.33 6.50 7.41
C ASP A 56 -13.55 6.29 5.90
N PHE A 57 -12.47 6.23 5.12
CA PHE A 57 -12.50 5.98 3.69
C PHE A 57 -11.41 4.96 3.31
N TYR A 58 -11.65 4.10 2.33
CA TYR A 58 -10.60 3.23 1.77
C TYR A 58 -10.67 3.38 0.26
N LYS A 59 -9.95 4.36 -0.25
CA LYS A 59 -10.06 4.78 -1.65
C LYS A 59 -8.71 4.69 -2.32
N LEU A 60 -8.60 3.76 -3.26
CA LEU A 60 -7.46 3.70 -4.16
C LEU A 60 -7.46 4.95 -5.04
N VAL A 61 -6.36 5.71 -5.02
CA VAL A 61 -6.18 6.93 -5.81
C VAL A 61 -5.34 6.63 -7.04
N GLU A 62 -4.21 5.98 -6.82
CA GLU A 62 -3.25 5.63 -7.86
C GLU A 62 -2.78 4.20 -7.64
N TYR A 63 -2.37 3.55 -8.73
CA TYR A 63 -1.76 2.25 -8.67
C TYR A 63 -0.65 2.13 -9.71
N ALA A 64 0.23 1.15 -9.50
CA ALA A 64 1.21 0.72 -10.47
C ALA A 64 1.34 -0.80 -10.42
N THR A 65 1.81 -1.39 -11.50
CA THR A 65 1.96 -2.84 -11.61
C THR A 65 3.37 -3.20 -12.03
N GLU A 66 3.88 -4.29 -11.48
CA GLU A 66 5.15 -4.89 -11.89
C GLU A 66 4.87 -6.34 -12.31
N GLU A 67 5.22 -6.69 -13.53
CA GLU A 67 5.14 -8.06 -14.03
C GLU A 67 6.31 -8.87 -13.48
N VAL A 68 6.01 -9.99 -12.81
CA VAL A 68 7.00 -10.92 -12.25
C VAL A 68 6.77 -12.33 -12.79
N ALA A 69 7.76 -13.21 -12.66
CA ALA A 69 7.71 -14.56 -13.26
C ALA A 69 6.50 -15.42 -12.83
N TYR A 70 5.93 -15.16 -11.65
CA TYR A 70 4.83 -15.93 -11.06
C TYR A 70 3.53 -15.14 -10.88
N GLY A 71 3.42 -13.94 -11.47
CA GLY A 71 2.23 -13.10 -11.32
C GLY A 71 2.50 -11.62 -11.57
N ILE A 72 1.69 -10.77 -10.96
CA ILE A 72 1.79 -9.32 -11.06
C ILE A 72 1.77 -8.74 -9.66
N ASN A 73 2.77 -7.92 -9.32
CA ASN A 73 2.74 -7.11 -8.11
C ASN A 73 1.94 -5.85 -8.39
N TYR A 74 0.97 -5.54 -7.53
CA TYR A 74 0.20 -4.32 -7.53
C TYR A 74 0.68 -3.43 -6.40
N PHE A 75 1.05 -2.22 -6.73
CA PHE A 75 1.37 -1.15 -5.80
C PHE A 75 0.21 -0.17 -5.84
N GLY A 76 -0.36 0.18 -4.69
CA GLY A 76 -1.54 1.02 -4.60
C GLY A 76 -1.37 2.11 -3.58
N LYS A 77 -1.64 3.35 -3.99
CA LYS A 77 -1.77 4.49 -3.09
C LYS A 77 -3.23 4.61 -2.66
N ILE A 78 -3.49 4.38 -1.38
CA ILE A 78 -4.83 4.31 -0.82
C ILE A 78 -4.99 5.43 0.20
N GLU A 79 -6.00 6.25 0.00
CA GLU A 79 -6.47 7.25 0.95
C GLU A 79 -7.30 6.55 2.03
N ILE A 80 -6.87 6.67 3.28
CA ILE A 80 -7.49 6.01 4.43
C ILE A 80 -8.22 6.98 5.38
N ASP A 81 -7.87 8.25 5.32
CA ASP A 81 -8.37 9.33 6.18
C ASP A 81 -7.99 10.69 5.52
N ASP A 82 -8.46 11.81 6.07
CA ASP A 82 -8.16 13.15 5.57
C ASP A 82 -6.64 13.41 5.56
N ASP A 83 -6.09 13.64 4.36
CA ASP A 83 -4.66 13.82 4.09
C ASP A 83 -3.73 12.65 4.49
N LYS A 84 -4.28 11.47 4.81
CA LYS A 84 -3.50 10.26 5.14
C LYS A 84 -3.61 9.21 4.04
N TYR A 85 -2.46 8.87 3.50
CA TYR A 85 -2.32 7.89 2.44
C TYR A 85 -1.42 6.74 2.89
N ILE A 86 -1.67 5.56 2.39
CA ILE A 86 -0.82 4.39 2.59
C ILE A 86 -0.41 3.85 1.24
N HIS A 87 0.80 3.31 1.14
CA HIS A 87 1.23 2.58 -0.04
C HIS A 87 1.18 1.09 0.28
N VAL A 88 0.33 0.37 -0.43
CA VAL A 88 0.08 -1.06 -0.21
C VAL A 88 0.63 -1.84 -1.39
N ARG A 89 1.28 -2.95 -1.09
CA ARG A 89 1.73 -3.93 -2.08
C ARG A 89 0.89 -5.20 -1.98
N CYS A 90 0.36 -5.62 -3.11
CA CYS A 90 -0.34 -6.88 -3.28
C CYS A 90 0.34 -7.71 -4.36
N HIS A 91 0.23 -9.02 -4.25
CA HIS A 91 0.70 -9.94 -5.27
C HIS A 91 -0.50 -10.70 -5.84
N LYS A 92 -0.72 -10.58 -7.15
CA LYS A 92 -1.70 -11.38 -7.88
C LYS A 92 -0.96 -12.50 -8.59
N SER A 93 -1.13 -13.72 -8.11
CA SER A 93 -0.53 -14.90 -8.73
C SER A 93 -1.23 -15.25 -10.05
N ASN A 94 -0.57 -16.03 -10.90
CA ASN A 94 -1.15 -16.51 -12.17
C ASN A 94 -2.46 -17.31 -11.99
N ASP A 95 -2.69 -17.89 -10.82
CA ASP A 95 -3.93 -18.58 -10.44
C ASP A 95 -5.07 -17.64 -10.03
N ASN A 96 -4.94 -16.32 -10.28
CA ASN A 96 -5.85 -15.25 -9.85
C ASN A 96 -6.02 -15.12 -8.33
N LYS A 97 -5.14 -15.73 -7.54
CA LYS A 97 -5.10 -15.50 -6.10
C LYS A 97 -4.46 -14.14 -5.81
N ILE A 98 -5.11 -13.34 -4.98
CA ILE A 98 -4.60 -12.04 -4.54
C ILE A 98 -4.17 -12.18 -3.09
N ASP A 99 -2.90 -11.93 -2.84
CA ASP A 99 -2.32 -11.95 -1.50
C ASP A 99 -1.80 -10.55 -1.15
N PHE A 100 -2.14 -10.08 0.06
CA PHE A 100 -1.52 -8.90 0.64
C PHE A 100 -0.05 -9.22 0.95
N TYR A 101 0.86 -8.36 0.51
CA TYR A 101 2.29 -8.55 0.71
C TYR A 101 2.79 -7.68 1.86
N SER A 102 2.72 -6.37 1.70
CA SER A 102 3.26 -5.41 2.67
C SER A 102 2.67 -4.01 2.51
N ILE A 103 2.93 -3.17 3.51
CA ILE A 103 2.68 -1.72 3.49
C ILE A 103 4.04 -1.04 3.55
N LEU A 104 4.23 0.02 2.78
CA LEU A 104 5.47 0.79 2.82
C LEU A 104 5.63 1.47 4.19
N THR A 105 6.67 1.06 4.92
CA THR A 105 6.99 1.57 6.26
C THR A 105 8.43 2.08 6.34
N GLU A 106 8.78 3.14 5.59
CA GLU A 106 10.10 3.78 5.65
C GLU A 106 10.16 4.83 6.77
N GLY A 107 10.07 4.37 8.02
CA GLY A 107 10.04 5.24 9.21
C GLY A 107 8.66 5.84 9.52
N THR A 108 7.76 5.90 8.54
CA THR A 108 6.32 6.13 8.73
C THR A 108 5.50 5.21 7.83
N ALA A 109 4.32 4.81 8.29
CA ALA A 109 3.33 4.07 7.49
C ALA A 109 2.35 5.00 6.76
N ILE A 110 2.26 6.27 7.18
CA ILE A 110 1.34 7.27 6.64
C ILE A 110 2.11 8.26 5.79
N TRP A 111 1.65 8.39 4.55
CA TRP A 111 2.18 9.25 3.53
C TRP A 111 1.19 10.38 3.23
N SER A 112 1.70 11.48 2.69
CA SER A 112 0.87 12.62 2.26
C SER A 112 0.39 12.44 0.82
N ARG A 113 -0.52 13.31 0.38
CA ARG A 113 -1.00 13.31 -1.01
C ARG A 113 0.10 13.58 -2.03
N GLU A 114 1.07 14.42 -1.67
CA GLU A 114 2.15 14.89 -2.56
C GLU A 114 3.23 13.82 -2.81
N GLU A 115 3.38 12.88 -1.90
CA GLU A 115 4.31 11.76 -1.99
C GLU A 115 3.92 10.81 -3.13
N PRO A 116 4.71 10.70 -4.21
CA PRO A 116 4.33 9.82 -5.32
C PRO A 116 4.44 8.35 -4.90
N LEU A 117 3.63 7.49 -5.53
CA LEU A 117 3.79 6.05 -5.40
C LEU A 117 5.17 5.66 -5.97
N LYS A 118 5.99 5.02 -5.13
CA LYS A 118 7.33 4.54 -5.48
C LYS A 118 7.35 3.02 -5.39
N TYR A 119 8.31 2.42 -6.07
CA TYR A 119 8.62 1.00 -5.89
C TYR A 119 9.25 0.77 -4.52
N PHE A 120 8.85 -0.31 -3.86
CA PHE A 120 9.41 -0.75 -2.59
C PHE A 120 9.40 -2.28 -2.49
N ILE A 121 10.39 -2.82 -1.76
CA ILE A 121 10.58 -4.28 -1.62
C ILE A 121 10.15 -4.79 -0.24
N ASP A 122 10.04 -3.89 0.73
CA ASP A 122 9.81 -4.15 2.17
C ASP A 122 8.67 -5.13 2.44
#